data_AF-X0Z4H3-F1
#
_entry.id   AF-X0Z4H3-F1
#
_cell.length_a   1.000
_cell.length_b   1.000
_cell.length_c   1.000
_cell.angle_alpha   90.00
_cell.angle_beta   90.00
_cell.angle_gamma   90.00
#
_symmetry.space_group_name_H-M   'P 1'
#
loop_
_entity.id
_entity.type
_entity.pdbx_description
1 polymer ?
#
loop_
_entity_poly.entity_id
_entity_poly.type
_entity_poly.pdbx_seq_one_letter_code
_entity_poly.pdbx_strand_id
1 'polypeptide(L)'
;MSRFLDGEKTFFDRTTPESLDLNDFFKRSRQKKVDAVCMEVSSHSIDLHRVDYLKFNYLVFTNLSQDHLDYHKDMASYFNVKKKLFLEEYRYVYGGEKAVINIDNNYG
;
A
#
# COMPACT_ATOMS: atom_id res chain seq x y z
N MET A 1 -10.93 -10.35 -5.04
CA MET A 1 -11.36 -9.48 -3.92
C MET A 1 -12.18 -8.33 -4.50
N SER A 2 -13.36 -8.02 -3.96
CA SER A 2 -14.19 -6.92 -4.49
C SER A 2 -13.63 -5.58 -4.03
N ARG A 3 -13.45 -4.63 -4.94
CA ARG A 3 -13.08 -3.25 -4.65
C ARG A 3 -14.21 -2.34 -5.04
N PHE A 4 -14.28 -1.16 -4.43
CA PHE A 4 -15.40 -0.26 -4.62
C PHE A 4 -14.91 1.15 -4.91
N LEU A 5 -15.65 1.84 -5.78
CA LEU A 5 -15.50 3.26 -6.06
C LEU A 5 -16.88 3.90 -6.00
N ASP A 6 -17.13 4.67 -4.95
CA ASP A 6 -18.43 5.34 -4.75
C ASP A 6 -19.61 4.34 -4.83
N GLY A 7 -19.51 3.25 -4.07
CA GLY A 7 -20.51 2.17 -4.05
C GLY A 7 -20.49 1.22 -5.25
N GLU A 8 -19.85 1.59 -6.36
CA GLU A 8 -19.73 0.74 -7.54
C GLU A 8 -18.57 -0.24 -7.44
N LYS A 9 -18.81 -1.49 -7.79
CA LYS A 9 -17.76 -2.51 -7.79
C LYS A 9 -16.78 -2.26 -8.93
N THR A 10 -15.49 -2.24 -8.61
CA THR A 10 -14.38 -2.16 -9.55
C THR A 10 -13.58 -3.46 -9.53
N PHE A 11 -12.85 -3.72 -10.62
CA PHE A 11 -12.05 -4.93 -10.78
C PHE A 11 -10.59 -4.56 -11.03
N PHE A 12 -9.70 -5.29 -10.35
CA PHE A 12 -8.26 -5.23 -10.56
C PHE A 12 -7.70 -6.64 -10.39
N ASP A 13 -6.71 -7.00 -11.20
CA ASP A 13 -6.12 -8.34 -11.20
C ASP A 13 -5.22 -8.65 -10.00
N ARG A 14 -4.91 -7.64 -9.17
CA ARG A 14 -3.89 -7.73 -8.10
C ARG A 14 -4.35 -7.01 -6.83
N THR A 15 -3.80 -7.45 -5.68
CA THR A 15 -3.97 -6.78 -4.37
C THR A 15 -3.46 -5.34 -4.37
N THR A 16 -2.50 -5.01 -5.21
CA THR A 16 -2.17 -3.61 -5.51
C THR A 16 -1.97 -3.51 -7.02
N PRO A 17 -2.79 -2.74 -7.75
CA PRO A 17 -2.71 -2.62 -9.21
C PRO A 17 -1.40 -1.99 -9.66
N GLU A 18 -1.11 -2.04 -10.96
CA GLU A 18 0.03 -1.32 -11.52
C GLU A 18 -0.15 0.20 -11.35
N SER A 19 0.95 0.94 -11.40
CA SER A 19 0.96 2.38 -11.15
C SER A 19 0.00 3.15 -12.08
N LEU A 20 -0.09 2.75 -13.35
CA LEU A 20 -1.02 3.35 -14.31
C LEU A 20 -2.48 3.16 -13.92
N ASP A 21 -2.84 1.93 -13.52
CA ASP A 21 -4.20 1.59 -13.10
C ASP A 21 -4.60 2.32 -11.81
N LEU A 22 -3.65 2.48 -10.88
CA LEU A 22 -3.84 3.27 -9.66
C LEU A 22 -4.09 4.75 -9.99
N ASN A 23 -3.31 5.34 -10.89
CA ASN A 23 -3.50 6.73 -11.29
C ASN A 23 -4.85 6.95 -12.00
N ASP A 24 -5.28 6.03 -12.86
CA ASP A 24 -6.62 6.09 -13.47
C ASP A 24 -7.72 5.97 -12.40
N PHE A 25 -7.55 5.06 -11.45
CA PHE A 25 -8.47 4.93 -10.31
C PHE A 25 -8.59 6.21 -9.50
N PHE A 26 -7.48 6.85 -9.15
CA PHE A 26 -7.51 8.12 -8.41
C PHE A 26 -8.10 9.26 -9.23
N LYS A 27 -7.84 9.31 -10.55
CA LYS A 27 -8.49 10.26 -11.46
C LYS A 27 -10.02 10.11 -11.43
N ARG A 28 -10.53 8.89 -11.56
CA ARG A 28 -11.99 8.62 -11.49
C ARG A 28 -12.55 8.92 -10.10
N SER A 29 -11.80 8.63 -9.04
CA SER A 29 -12.17 8.97 -7.66
C SER A 29 -12.36 10.47 -7.48
N ARG A 30 -11.43 11.28 -8.00
CA ARG A 30 -11.56 12.74 -8.00
C ARG A 30 -12.75 13.23 -8.81
N GLN A 31 -13.01 12.64 -9.98
CA GLN A 31 -14.18 12.99 -10.81
C GLN A 31 -15.50 12.71 -10.10
N LYS A 32 -15.56 11.61 -9.33
CA LYS A 32 -16.71 11.25 -8.49
C LYS A 32 -16.75 11.99 -7.14
N LYS A 33 -15.83 12.92 -6.88
CA LYS A 33 -15.74 13.67 -5.62
C LYS A 33 -15.61 12.77 -4.38
N VAL A 34 -14.89 11.66 -4.50
CA VAL A 34 -14.53 10.81 -3.36
C VAL A 34 -13.54 11.56 -2.47
N ASP A 35 -13.87 11.68 -1.18
CA ASP A 35 -13.04 12.42 -0.21
C ASP A 35 -11.84 11.62 0.31
N ALA A 36 -11.96 10.28 0.37
CA ALA A 36 -10.92 9.42 0.90
C ALA A 36 -10.87 8.06 0.18
N VAL A 37 -9.65 7.52 0.03
CA VAL A 37 -9.42 6.17 -0.48
C VAL A 37 -8.67 5.37 0.57
N CYS A 38 -9.19 4.18 0.90
CA CYS A 38 -8.45 3.16 1.63
C CYS A 38 -8.02 2.08 0.64
N MET A 39 -6.75 1.67 0.67
CA MET A 39 -6.21 0.67 -0.23
C MET A 39 -5.21 -0.25 0.46
N GLU A 40 -5.13 -1.48 -0.02
CA GLU A 40 -4.10 -2.44 0.39
C GLU A 40 -2.80 -2.21 -0.40
N VAL A 41 -1.68 -2.17 0.34
CA VAL A 41 -0.34 -2.01 -0.22
C VAL A 41 0.47 -3.29 0.05
N SER A 42 0.58 -4.13 -0.98
CA SER A 42 1.35 -5.37 -0.94
C SER A 42 2.86 -5.09 -0.94
N SER A 43 3.67 -5.98 -0.36
CA SER A 43 5.13 -5.85 -0.43
C SER A 43 5.65 -5.84 -1.86
N HIS A 44 5.08 -6.69 -2.72
CA HIS A 44 5.37 -6.69 -4.16
C HIS A 44 5.17 -5.30 -4.78
N SER A 45 4.13 -4.57 -4.39
CA SER A 45 3.86 -3.24 -4.95
C SER A 45 4.85 -2.18 -4.54
N ILE A 46 5.43 -2.31 -3.34
CA ILE A 46 6.50 -1.44 -2.86
C ILE A 46 7.79 -1.77 -3.60
N ASP A 47 8.12 -3.06 -3.71
CA ASP A 47 9.35 -3.51 -4.36
C ASP A 47 9.35 -3.28 -5.88
N LEU A 48 8.18 -3.36 -6.51
CA LEU A 48 7.96 -3.07 -7.94
C LEU A 48 7.58 -1.61 -8.21
N HIS A 49 7.73 -0.71 -7.23
CA HIS A 49 7.53 0.73 -7.40
C HIS A 49 6.11 1.15 -7.90
N ARG A 50 5.09 0.31 -7.69
CA ARG A 50 3.72 0.58 -8.15
C ARG A 50 3.04 1.73 -7.41
N VAL A 51 3.45 1.95 -6.16
CA VAL A 51 2.89 2.97 -5.25
C VAL A 51 3.83 4.14 -5.03
N ASP A 52 4.93 4.22 -5.79
CA ASP A 52 5.85 5.33 -5.71
C ASP A 52 5.14 6.66 -6.03
N TYR A 53 5.50 7.69 -5.26
CA TYR A 53 4.91 9.03 -5.35
C TYR A 53 3.42 9.15 -5.04
N LEU A 54 2.75 8.07 -4.64
CA LEU A 54 1.46 8.18 -3.96
C LEU A 54 1.69 8.83 -2.59
N LYS A 55 1.06 9.97 -2.35
CA LYS A 55 1.16 10.72 -1.10
C LYS A 55 0.12 10.21 -0.12
N PHE A 56 0.48 9.21 0.67
CA PHE A 56 -0.38 8.68 1.72
C PHE A 56 -0.52 9.68 2.87
N ASN A 57 -1.74 9.94 3.33
CA ASN A 57 -1.94 10.74 4.56
C ASN A 57 -1.75 9.87 5.81
N TYR A 58 -2.23 8.63 5.76
CA TYR A 58 -2.19 7.67 6.86
C TYR A 58 -1.65 6.34 6.36
N LEU A 59 -0.75 5.74 7.14
CA LEU A 59 -0.22 4.40 6.90
C LEU A 59 -0.57 3.51 8.08
N VAL A 60 -1.04 2.29 7.79
CA VAL A 60 -1.42 1.32 8.83
C VAL A 60 -0.63 0.05 8.62
N PHE A 61 0.11 -0.36 9.65
CA PHE A 61 0.76 -1.67 9.73
C PHE A 61 -0.05 -2.56 10.66
N THR A 62 -0.57 -3.67 10.13
CA THR A 62 -1.45 -4.57 10.87
C THR A 62 -0.72 -5.74 11.51
N ASN A 63 0.12 -6.44 10.75
CA ASN A 63 0.98 -7.52 11.23
C ASN A 63 1.97 -7.94 10.12
N LEU A 64 2.94 -8.76 10.51
CA LEU A 64 3.75 -9.54 9.58
C LEU A 64 3.93 -10.97 10.11
N SER A 65 3.66 -11.94 9.24
CA SER A 65 3.92 -13.36 9.45
C SER A 65 4.53 -13.96 8.17
N GLN A 66 4.94 -15.23 8.21
CA GLN A 66 5.52 -15.91 7.05
C GLN A 66 4.55 -15.94 5.87
N ASP A 67 4.88 -15.21 4.82
CA ASP A 67 4.19 -15.12 3.54
C ASP A 67 5.18 -14.60 2.48
N HIS A 68 4.90 -14.83 1.20
CA HIS A 68 5.67 -14.30 0.05
C HIS A 68 7.19 -14.57 0.07
N LEU A 69 7.65 -15.64 0.74
CA LEU A 69 9.08 -15.98 0.82
C LEU A 69 9.64 -16.58 -0.48
N ASP A 70 8.77 -17.07 -1.35
CA ASP A 70 9.11 -17.42 -2.73
C ASP A 70 9.63 -16.22 -3.53
N TYR A 71 9.11 -15.02 -3.22
CA TYR A 71 9.57 -13.75 -3.80
C TYR A 71 10.67 -13.08 -2.97
N HIS A 72 10.42 -12.84 -1.68
CA HIS A 72 11.33 -12.08 -0.81
C HIS A 72 12.52 -12.89 -0.29
N LYS A 73 12.54 -14.21 -0.49
CA LYS A 73 13.55 -15.19 -0.04
C LYS A 73 13.57 -15.43 1.47
N ASP A 74 13.46 -14.37 2.28
CA ASP A 74 13.45 -14.46 3.74
C ASP A 74 12.58 -13.37 4.40
N MET A 75 12.28 -13.58 5.68
CA MET A 75 11.44 -12.67 6.48
C MET A 75 12.06 -11.28 6.65
N ALA A 76 13.40 -11.19 6.70
CA ALA A 76 14.09 -9.93 6.89
C ALA A 76 13.92 -9.03 5.66
N SER A 77 14.08 -9.60 4.47
CA SER A 77 13.85 -8.93 3.18
C SER A 77 12.40 -8.52 3.04
N TYR A 78 11.45 -9.41 3.37
CA TYR A 78 10.02 -9.10 3.34
C TYR A 78 9.66 -7.93 4.28
N PHE A 79 10.17 -7.95 5.51
CA PHE A 79 9.98 -6.86 6.47
C PHE A 79 10.62 -5.56 5.98
N ASN A 80 11.86 -5.60 5.50
CA ASN A 80 12.59 -4.43 5.03
C ASN A 80 11.86 -3.72 3.89
N VAL A 81 11.23 -4.47 2.98
CA VAL A 81 10.40 -3.89 1.91
C VAL A 81 9.19 -3.15 2.49
N LYS A 82 8.41 -3.78 3.38
CA LYS A 82 7.24 -3.11 4.00
C LYS A 82 7.62 -1.90 4.83
N LYS A 83 8.74 -1.98 5.55
CA LYS A 83 9.28 -0.93 6.41
C LYS A 83 9.55 0.37 5.65
N LYS A 84 9.86 0.30 4.34
CA LYS A 84 10.08 1.49 3.49
C LYS A 84 8.91 2.49 3.54
N LEU A 85 7.66 2.03 3.65
CA LEU A 85 6.51 2.93 3.75
C LEU A 85 6.54 3.81 5.01
N PHE A 86 7.13 3.31 6.10
CA PHE A 86 7.01 3.92 7.42
C PHE A 86 8.24 4.73 7.86
N LEU A 87 9.36 4.61 7.14
CA LEU A 87 10.60 5.30 7.49
C LEU A 87 10.65 6.72 6.94
N GLU A 88 11.20 7.63 7.75
CA GLU A 88 11.32 9.04 7.43
C GLU A 88 12.10 9.29 6.13
N GLU A 89 13.14 8.50 5.88
CA GLU A 89 13.98 8.60 4.69
C GLU A 89 13.20 8.40 3.38
N TYR A 90 12.03 7.75 3.41
CA TYR A 90 11.19 7.53 2.22
C TYR A 90 9.96 8.46 2.15
N ARG A 91 9.80 9.42 3.07
CA ARG A 91 8.66 10.37 3.04
C ARG A 91 8.60 11.18 1.74
N TYR A 92 9.75 11.46 1.13
CA TYR A 92 9.79 12.15 -0.17
C TYR A 92 9.13 11.31 -1.29
N VAL A 93 9.11 9.98 -1.15
CA VAL A 93 8.41 9.06 -2.06
C VAL A 93 6.94 8.94 -1.62
N TYR A 94 6.69 8.37 -0.44
CA TYR A 94 5.37 7.89 -0.04
C TYR A 94 4.51 8.90 0.74
N GLY A 95 5.06 10.07 1.10
CA GLY A 95 4.40 10.95 2.07
C GLY A 95 4.35 10.25 3.43
N GLY A 96 3.16 10.17 4.03
CA GLY A 96 2.95 9.54 5.33
C GLY A 96 3.06 10.53 6.48
N GLU A 97 2.03 11.37 6.65
CA GLU A 97 1.97 12.30 7.77
C GLU A 97 1.86 11.55 9.11
N LYS A 98 1.09 10.46 9.13
CA LYS A 98 0.80 9.67 10.33
C LYS A 98 0.87 8.18 10.06
N ALA A 99 1.33 7.43 11.06
CA ALA A 99 1.39 5.98 11.03
C ALA A 99 0.67 5.37 12.25
N VAL A 100 -0.01 4.25 12.03
CA VAL A 100 -0.61 3.40 13.07
C VAL A 100 0.02 2.02 12.94
N ILE A 101 0.56 1.49 14.04
CA ILE A 101 1.36 0.26 14.04
C ILE A 101 0.83 -0.66 15.15
N ASN A 102 0.66 -1.94 14.85
CA ASN A 102 0.11 -2.94 15.78
C ASN A 102 1.17 -3.60 16.66
N ILE A 103 1.35 -3.06 17.87
CA ILE A 103 2.36 -3.50 18.84
C ILE A 103 2.22 -4.93 19.36
N ASP A 104 1.13 -5.63 19.04
CA ASP A 104 0.97 -7.06 19.37
C ASP A 104 1.80 -7.97 18.43
N ASN A 105 2.37 -7.44 17.35
CA ASN A 105 3.22 -8.17 16.41
C ASN A 105 4.71 -7.86 16.63
N ASN A 106 5.57 -8.87 16.57
CA ASN A 106 7.02 -8.71 16.80
C ASN A 106 7.74 -7.81 15.77
N TYR A 107 7.10 -7.46 14.65
CA TYR A 107 7.66 -6.55 13.64
C TYR A 107 7.19 -5.10 13.79
N GLY A 108 6.30 -4.82 14.75
CA GLY A 108 5.83 -3.48 15.07
C GLY A 108 4.34 -3.43 15.33
#